data_AF-A0A645FGY4-F1
#
_entry.id   AF-A0A645FGY4-F1
#
_cell.length_a   1.000
_cell.length_b   1.000
_cell.length_c   1.000
_cell.angle_alpha   90.00
_cell.angle_beta   90.00
_cell.angle_gamma   90.00
#
_symmetry.space_group_name_H-M   'P 1'
#
loop_
_entity.id
_entity.type
_entity.pdbx_description
1 polymer ?
#
loop_
_entity_poly.entity_id
_entity_poly.type
_entity_poly.pdbx_seq_one_letter_code
_entity_poly.pdbx_strand_id
1 'polypeptide(L)' 'MLAVHCLGGLGRTGTVLTAWLIRDGLTAQEALRRVRLLDPRYVQSAEQEVFLHEYEELILQKII' A
#
# COMPACT_ATOMS: atom_id res chain seq x y z
N MET A 1 0.24 17.84 -10.79
CA MET A 1 0.66 16.43 -11.00
C MET A 1 1.36 15.99 -9.73
N LEU A 2 0.92 14.89 -9.11
CA LEU A 2 1.55 14.33 -7.91
C LEU A 2 2.25 13.02 -8.30
N ALA A 3 3.50 12.87 -7.87
CA ALA A 3 4.29 11.65 -8.06
C ALA A 3 4.88 11.20 -6.73
N VAL A 4 4.94 9.89 -6.52
CA VAL A 4 5.58 9.27 -5.35
C VAL A 4 6.72 8.40 -5.83
N HIS A 5 7.90 8.55 -5.25
CA HIS A 5 9.05 7.72 -5.61
C HIS A 5 9.93 7.40 -4.39
N CYS A 6 10.77 6.39 -4.55
CA CYS A 6 11.88 6.09 -3.65
C CYS A 6 13.16 5.93 -4.50
N LEU A 7 14.20 5.29 -3.96
CA LEU A 7 15.43 5.07 -4.74
C LEU A 7 15.20 4.12 -5.91
N GLY A 8 14.60 2.95 -5.65
CA GLY A 8 14.32 1.94 -6.68
C GLY A 8 12.91 2.01 -7.28
N GLY A 9 12.06 2.91 -6.77
CA GLY A 9 10.67 3.06 -7.23
C GLY A 9 9.74 1.88 -6.94
N LEU A 10 10.17 0.83 -6.22
CA LEU A 10 9.41 -0.42 -6.07
C LEU A 10 8.88 -0.67 -4.65
N GLY A 11 9.76 -0.79 -3.64
CA GLY A 11 9.36 -1.09 -2.25
C GLY A 11 8.53 0.03 -1.62
N ARG A 12 9.20 1.09 -1.13
CA ARG A 12 8.51 2.22 -0.45
C ARG A 12 7.47 2.92 -1.33
N THR A 13 7.74 3.05 -2.63
CA THR A 13 6.77 3.61 -3.58
C THR A 13 5.51 2.75 -3.63
N GLY A 14 5.67 1.44 -3.83
CA GLY A 14 4.55 0.50 -3.80
C GLY A 14 3.79 0.58 -2.48
N THR A 15 4.50 0.56 -1.33
CA THR A 15 3.87 0.65 -0.01
C THR A 15 3.02 1.92 0.16
N VAL A 16 3.53 3.09 -0.23
CA VAL A 16 2.78 4.35 -0.12
C VAL A 16 1.56 4.37 -1.07
N LEU A 17 1.72 3.87 -2.30
CA LEU A 17 0.59 3.76 -3.24
C LEU A 17 -0.48 2.79 -2.74
N THR A 18 -0.08 1.67 -2.13
CA THR A 18 -1.01 0.72 -1.53
C THR A 18 -1.74 1.35 -0.34
N ALA A 19 -1.02 2.00 0.58
CA ALA A 19 -1.63 2.69 1.71
C ALA A 19 -2.62 3.78 1.26
N TRP A 20 -2.33 4.49 0.17
CA TRP A 20 -3.25 5.45 -0.42
C TRP A 20 -4.57 4.79 -0.86
N LEU A 21 -4.50 3.65 -1.54
CA LEU A 21 -5.69 2.91 -1.96
C LEU A 21 -6.48 2.35 -0.77
N ILE A 22 -5.79 1.92 0.30
CA ILE A 22 -6.45 1.48 1.54
C ILE A 22 -7.27 2.62 2.13
N ARG A 23 -6.66 3.81 2.22
CA ARG A 23 -7.34 5.02 2.69
C ARG A 23 -8.54 5.40 1.80
N ASP A 24 -8.50 5.09 0.52
CA ASP A 24 -9.59 5.32 -0.45
C ASP A 24 -10.73 4.28 -0.34
N GLY A 25 -10.62 3.34 0.60
CA GLY A 25 -11.67 2.38 0.94
C GLY A 25 -11.45 0.96 0.42
N LEU A 26 -10.29 0.65 -0.17
CA LEU A 26 -9.93 -0.73 -0.50
C LEU A 26 -9.41 -1.45 0.75
N THR A 27 -9.57 -2.77 0.78
CA THR A 27 -8.87 -3.58 1.79
C THR A 27 -7.38 -3.64 1.47
N ALA A 28 -6.52 -3.96 2.46
CA ALA A 28 -5.08 -4.09 2.21
C ALA A 28 -4.78 -5.13 1.14
N GLN A 29 -5.54 -6.24 1.15
CA GLN A 29 -5.41 -7.29 0.15
C GLN A 29 -5.78 -6.82 -1.26
N GLU A 30 -6.89 -6.10 -1.41
CA GLU A 30 -7.32 -5.59 -2.72
C GLU A 30 -6.40 -4.49 -3.24
N ALA A 31 -5.92 -3.61 -2.35
CA ALA A 31 -4.94 -2.59 -2.67
C ALA A 31 -3.61 -3.19 -3.13
N LEU A 32 -3.09 -4.20 -2.41
CA LEU A 32 -1.87 -4.93 -2.76
C LEU A 32 -2.00 -5.59 -4.14
N ARG A 33 -3.11 -6.28 -4.37
CA ARG A 33 -3.41 -6.90 -5.67
C ARG A 33 -3.40 -5.86 -6.77
N ARG A 34 -4.05 -4.71 -6.55
CA ARG A 34 -4.17 -3.63 -7.53
C ARG A 34 -2.83 -3.01 -7.90
N VAL A 35 -1.95 -2.74 -6.94
CA VAL A 35 -0.61 -2.21 -7.27
C VAL A 35 0.25 -3.27 -7.98
N ARG A 36 0.14 -4.54 -7.58
CA ARG A 36 0.92 -5.63 -8.21
C ARG A 36 0.47 -5.97 -9.63
N LEU A 37 -0.74 -5.60 -10.01
CA LEU A 37 -1.17 -5.64 -11.42
C LEU A 37 -0.46 -4.59 -12.29
N LEU A 38 0.02 -3.48 -11.70
CA LEU A 38 0.78 -2.46 -12.43
C LEU A 38 2.26 -2.84 -12.55
N ASP A 39 2.87 -3.26 -11.43
CA ASP A 39 4.20 -3.90 -11.41
C ASP A 39 4.21 -4.96 -10.29
N PRO A 40 4.44 -6.25 -10.62
CA PRO A 40 4.40 -7.33 -9.63
C PRO A 40 5.46 -7.21 -8.54
N ARG A 41 6.47 -6.35 -8.72
CA ARG A 41 7.54 -6.11 -7.73
C ARG A 41 7.20 -5.03 -6.72
N TYR A 42 6.04 -4.38 -6.81
CA TYR A 42 5.60 -3.44 -5.78
C TYR A 42 5.36 -4.13 -4.45
N VAL A 43 5.80 -3.45 -3.38
CA VAL A 43 5.87 -3.97 -2.01
C VAL A 43 6.79 -5.18 -1.95
N GLN A 44 8.02 -4.95 -1.48
CA GLN A 44 9.17 -5.84 -1.68
C GLN A 44 9.54 -6.65 -0.43
N SER A 45 8.90 -6.43 0.71
CA SER A 45 9.20 -7.15 1.94
C SER A 45 7.93 -7.50 2.72
N ALA A 46 8.02 -8.58 3.50
CA ALA A 46 6.91 -9.04 4.34
C ALA A 46 6.53 -7.98 5.38
N GLU A 47 7.51 -7.25 5.92
CA GLU A 47 7.28 -6.17 6.89
C GLU A 47 6.46 -5.03 6.28
N GLN A 48 6.62 -4.74 4.99
CA GLN A 48 5.80 -3.75 4.30
C GLN A 48 4.37 -4.24 4.10
N GLU A 49 4.16 -5.54 3.83
CA GLU A 49 2.82 -6.13 3.75
C GLU A 49 2.12 -6.15 5.11
N VAL A 50 2.84 -6.55 6.18
CA VAL A 50 2.34 -6.50 7.56
C VAL A 50 1.92 -5.08 7.94
N PHE A 51 2.78 -4.10 7.67
CA PHE A 51 2.46 -2.69 7.90
C PHE A 51 1.17 -2.25 7.21
N LEU A 52 0.91 -2.73 5.98
CA LEU A 52 -0.31 -2.36 5.24
C LEU A 52 -1.57 -2.95 5.86
N HIS A 53 -1.50 -4.18 6.38
CA HIS A 53 -2.60 -4.78 7.13
C HIS A 53 -2.84 -4.06 8.46
N GLU A 54 -1.78 -3.75 9.21
CA GLU A 54 -1.89 -2.95 10.44
C GLU A 54 -2.46 -1.56 10.16
N TYR A 55 -2.08 -0.95 9.03
CA TYR A 55 -2.58 0.35 8.60
C TYR A 55 -4.08 0.34 8.29
N GLU A 56 -4.59 -0.72 7.64
CA GLU A 56 -6.02 -0.93 7.42
C GLU A 56 -6.78 -0.95 8.75
N GLU A 57 -6.36 -1.80 9.69
CA GLU A 57 -6.97 -1.91 11.03
C GLU A 57 -6.98 -0.55 11.77
N LEU A 58 -5.86 0.17 11.75
CA LEU A 58 -5.72 1.47 12.39
C LEU A 58 -6.63 2.55 11.78
N ILE A 59 -6.90 2.50 10.48
CA ILE A 59 -7.81 3.45 9.83
C ILE A 59 -9.26 3.11 10.16
N LEU A 60 -9.65 1.83 10.16
CA LEU A 60 -11.00 1.41 10.52
C LEU A 60 -11.35 1.83 11.96
N GLN A 61 -10.39 1.70 12.89
CA GLN A 61 -10.55 2.16 14.28
C GLN A 61 -10.69 3.69 14.44
N LYS A 62 -10.25 4.47 13.46
CA LYS A 62 -10.37 5.95 13.49
C LYS A 62 -11.62 6.48 12.81
N ILE A 63 -12.35 5.62 12.09
CA ILE A 63 -13.57 5.96 11.35
C ILE A 63 -14.83 5.61 12.16
N ILE A 64 -14.73 4.68 13.12
CA ILE A 64 -15.76 4.33 14.11
C ILE A 64 -15.55 5.16 15.38
#